data_AF-A0A7V9M8M8-F1
#
_entry.id   AF-A0A7V9M8M8-F1
#
_cell.length_a   1.000
_cell.length_b   1.000
_cell.length_c   1.000
_cell.angle_alpha   90.00
_cell.angle_beta   90.00
_cell.angle_gamma   90.00
#
_symmetry.space_group_name_H-M   'P 1'
#
loop_
_entity.id
_entity.type
_entity.pdbx_description
1 polymer ?
#
loop_
_entity_poly.entity_id
_entity_poly.type
_entity_poly.pdbx_seq_one_letter_code
_entity_poly.pdbx_strand_id
1 'polypeptide(L)'
;MGGRLDIVMERVRELLEIPADARRAPSRDRIESTLTEGYAEALALDGERLRLARQIDQITARLARGEENHPEELRRLMARTEATEQDLARLRALLATLRNRAVRAA
;
A
#
# COMPACT_ATOMS: atom_id res chain seq x y z
N MET A 1 -10.49 -3.65 -6.93
CA MET A 1 -10.20 -2.80 -5.75
C MET A 1 -8.88 -2.12 -6.01
N GLY A 2 -8.85 -0.79 -6.08
CA GLY A 2 -7.63 -0.05 -6.46
C GLY A 2 -7.81 1.47 -6.51
N GLY A 3 -9.02 1.96 -6.79
CA GLY A 3 -9.23 3.38 -7.12
C GLY A 3 -8.54 4.40 -6.23
N ARG A 4 -8.60 4.28 -4.90
CA ARG A 4 -7.94 5.24 -4.00
C ARG A 4 -6.41 5.05 -3.94
N LEU A 5 -5.94 3.81 -3.86
CA LEU A 5 -4.52 3.48 -3.88
C LEU A 5 -3.87 3.93 -5.20
N ASP A 6 -4.53 3.68 -6.33
CA ASP A 6 -4.07 4.06 -7.66
C ASP A 6 -3.94 5.59 -7.77
N ILE A 7 -4.94 6.33 -7.31
CA ILE A 7 -4.90 7.81 -7.27
C ILE A 7 -3.72 8.31 -6.43
N VAL A 8 -3.49 7.72 -5.26
CA VAL A 8 -2.39 8.12 -4.38
C VAL A 8 -1.03 7.78 -4.99
N MET A 9 -0.87 6.58 -5.54
CA MET A 9 0.37 6.19 -6.22
C MET A 9 0.67 7.08 -7.41
N GLU A 10 -0.34 7.41 -8.22
CA GLU A 10 -0.17 8.29 -9.36
C GLU A 10 0.25 9.69 -8.92
N ARG A 11 -0.43 10.25 -7.91
CA ARG A 11 -0.05 11.56 -7.34
C ARG A 11 1.38 11.57 -6.81
N VAL A 12 1.84 10.49 -6.17
CA VAL A 12 3.24 10.38 -5.72
C VAL A 12 4.20 10.34 -6.92
N ARG A 13 3.87 9.60 -7.98
CA ARG A 13 4.68 9.53 -9.21
C ARG A 13 4.77 10.89 -9.89
N GLU A 14 3.65 11.58 -10.10
CA GLU A 14 3.62 12.93 -10.67
C GLU A 14 4.56 13.88 -9.93
N LEU A 15 4.58 13.84 -8.59
CA LEU A 15 5.48 14.67 -7.79
C LEU A 15 6.96 14.28 -7.91
N LEU A 16 7.25 13.00 -8.15
CA LEU A 16 8.61 12.50 -8.36
C LEU A 16 9.14 12.83 -9.76
N GLU A 17 8.27 12.89 -10.77
CA GLU A 17 8.64 13.21 -12.16
C GLU A 17 9.01 14.69 -12.35
N ILE A 18 8.47 15.59 -11.54
CA ILE A 18 8.82 17.02 -11.63
C ILE A 18 10.26 17.24 -11.14
N PRO A 19 11.17 17.84 -11.92
CA PRO A 19 12.53 18.15 -11.46
C PRO A 19 12.55 19.08 -10.24
N ALA A 20 13.53 18.94 -9.34
CA ALA A 20 13.60 19.73 -8.11
C ALA A 20 13.96 21.20 -8.34
N ASP A 21 14.70 21.47 -9.41
CA ASP A 21 15.16 22.77 -9.88
C ASP A 21 14.18 23.43 -10.87
N ALA A 22 13.08 22.76 -11.21
CA ALA A 22 12.08 23.32 -12.09
C ALA A 22 11.47 24.60 -11.50
N ARG A 23 11.23 25.61 -12.33
CA ARG A 23 10.55 26.87 -11.95
C ARG A 23 9.17 26.65 -11.32
N ARG A 24 8.57 25.47 -11.52
CA ARG A 24 7.30 25.01 -10.94
C ARG A 24 7.48 23.79 -10.04
N ALA A 25 8.61 23.67 -9.35
CA ALA A 25 8.82 22.61 -8.37
C ALA A 25 7.66 22.59 -7.36
N PRO A 26 7.18 21.39 -6.96
CA PRO A 26 6.09 21.29 -6.01
C PRO A 26 6.49 21.91 -4.67
N SER A 27 5.55 22.63 -4.06
CA SER A 27 5.75 23.19 -2.72
C SER A 27 5.95 22.09 -1.69
N ARG A 28 6.67 22.42 -0.62
CA ARG A 28 6.87 21.53 0.52
C ARG A 28 5.55 21.02 1.09
N ASP A 29 4.59 21.91 1.32
CA ASP A 29 3.26 21.58 1.85
C ASP A 29 2.53 20.55 0.97
N ARG A 30 2.66 20.66 -0.37
CA ARG A 30 2.06 19.70 -1.31
C ARG A 30 2.71 18.32 -1.18
N ILE A 31 4.03 18.27 -1.01
CA ILE A 31 4.76 17.01 -0.81
C ILE A 31 4.36 16.38 0.54
N GLU A 32 4.33 17.16 1.62
CA GLU A 32 3.97 16.68 2.96
C GLU A 32 2.52 16.17 3.01
N SER A 33 1.57 16.92 2.44
CA SER A 33 0.18 16.47 2.32
C SER A 33 0.05 15.15 1.56
N THR A 34 0.78 14.99 0.45
CA THR A 34 0.76 13.74 -0.33
C THR A 34 1.41 12.58 0.43
N LEU A 35 2.47 12.84 1.20
CA LEU A 35 3.07 11.83 2.09
C LEU A 35 2.09 11.39 3.18
N THR A 36 1.35 12.31 3.79
CA THR A 36 0.33 11.99 4.80
C THR A 36 -0.78 11.11 4.23
N GLU A 37 -1.32 11.46 3.05
CA GLU A 37 -2.30 10.62 2.35
C GLU A 37 -1.73 9.23 2.03
N GLY A 38 -0.48 9.18 1.53
CA GLY A 38 0.23 7.95 1.25
C GLY A 38 0.42 7.05 2.45
N TYR A 39 0.83 7.60 3.59
CA TYR A 39 0.99 6.82 4.81
C TYR A 39 -0.36 6.34 5.38
N ALA A 40 -1.43 7.12 5.22
CA ALA A 40 -2.77 6.66 5.58
C ALA A 40 -3.22 5.45 4.73
N GLU A 41 -2.96 5.46 3.43
CA GLU A 41 -3.24 4.29 2.56
C GLU A 41 -2.35 3.09 2.90
N ALA A 42 -1.06 3.31 3.21
CA ALA A 42 -0.18 2.23 3.65
C ALA A 42 -0.68 1.56 4.94
N LEU A 43 -1.17 2.35 5.90
CA LEU A 43 -1.79 1.84 7.13
C LEU A 43 -3.09 1.07 6.84
N ALA A 44 -3.89 1.51 5.86
CA ALA A 44 -5.08 0.78 5.45
C ALA A 44 -4.75 -0.59 4.86
N LEU A 45 -3.72 -0.67 4.00
CA LEU A 45 -3.22 -1.92 3.42
C LEU A 45 -2.64 -2.87 4.48
N ASP A 46 -1.87 -2.36 5.45
CA ASP A 46 -1.42 -3.15 6.60
C ASP A 46 -2.62 -3.73 7.38
N GLY A 47 -3.66 -2.92 7.59
CA GLY A 47 -4.89 -3.36 8.23
C GLY A 47 -5.63 -4.46 7.45
N GLU A 48 -5.70 -4.35 6.12
CA GLU A 48 -6.26 -5.38 5.24
C GLU A 48 -5.44 -6.67 5.33
N ARG A 49 -4.11 -6.59 5.23
CA ARG A 49 -3.20 -7.75 5.36
C ARG A 49 -3.41 -8.51 6.67
N LEU A 50 -3.56 -7.80 7.79
CA LEU A 50 -3.84 -8.42 9.10
C LEU A 50 -5.23 -9.06 9.20
N ARG A 51 -6.23 -8.57 8.46
CA ARG A 51 -7.55 -9.21 8.40
C ARG A 51 -7.49 -10.49 7.57
N LEU A 52 -6.80 -10.46 6.42
CA LEU A 52 -6.63 -11.61 5.54
C LEU A 52 -5.85 -12.74 6.24
N ALA A 53 -4.76 -12.40 6.93
CA ALA A 53 -4.00 -13.37 7.72
C ALA A 53 -4.88 -14.09 8.75
N ARG A 54 -5.69 -13.33 9.51
CA ARG A 54 -6.64 -13.92 10.48
C ARG A 54 -7.69 -14.81 9.83
N GLN A 55 -8.16 -14.49 8.63
CA GLN A 55 -9.10 -15.34 7.89
C GLN A 55 -8.45 -16.66 7.44
N ILE A 56 -7.20 -16.60 6.97
CA ILE A 56 -6.41 -17.79 6.61
C ILE A 56 -6.19 -18.68 7.83
N ASP A 57 -5.83 -18.10 8.98
CA ASP A 57 -5.64 -18.83 10.24
C ASP A 57 -6.93 -19.55 10.66
N GLN A 58 -8.09 -18.89 10.52
CA GLN A 58 -9.39 -19.49 10.82
C GLN A 58 -9.71 -20.70 9.93
N ILE A 59 -9.52 -20.58 8.61
CA ILE A 59 -9.74 -21.70 7.68
C ILE A 59 -8.78 -22.85 8.00
N THR A 60 -7.52 -22.54 8.27
CA THR A 60 -6.49 -23.54 8.60
C THR A 60 -6.81 -24.26 9.92
N ALA A 61 -7.31 -23.55 10.92
CA ALA A 61 -7.74 -24.14 12.20
C ALA A 61 -9.00 -25.01 12.07
N ARG A 62 -9.92 -24.69 11.14
CA ARG A 62 -11.08 -25.53 10.82
C ARG A 62 -10.64 -26.82 10.12
N LEU A 63 -9.76 -26.71 9.12
CA LEU A 63 -9.13 -27.85 8.45
C LEU A 63 -8.42 -28.78 9.45
N ALA A 64 -7.64 -28.23 10.39
CA ALA A 64 -6.94 -29.03 11.41
C ALA A 64 -7.88 -29.79 12.37
N ARG A 65 -9.12 -29.31 12.54
CA ARG A 65 -10.17 -29.97 13.33
C ARG A 65 -10.98 -30.99 12.53
N GLY A 66 -10.66 -31.20 11.25
CA GLY A 66 -11.38 -32.11 10.37
C GLY A 66 -12.75 -31.58 9.91
N GLU A 67 -12.96 -30.26 10.00
CA GLU A 67 -14.15 -29.62 9.43
C GLU A 67 -14.07 -29.57 7.89
N GLU A 68 -15.17 -29.17 7.25
CA GLU A 68 -15.24 -29.02 5.80
C GLU A 68 -14.17 -28.05 5.27
N ASN A 69 -13.52 -28.47 4.19
CA ASN A 69 -12.47 -27.70 3.54
C ASN A 69 -13.03 -26.78 2.46
N HIS A 70 -12.56 -25.53 2.44
CA HIS A 70 -12.87 -24.56 1.38
C HIS A 70 -11.58 -24.16 0.64
N PRO A 71 -10.98 -25.07 -0.16
CA PRO A 71 -9.69 -24.83 -0.82
C PRO A 71 -9.75 -23.63 -1.77
N GLU A 72 -10.90 -23.38 -2.39
CA GLU A 72 -11.13 -22.22 -3.26
C GLU A 72 -11.12 -20.89 -2.49
N GLU A 73 -11.69 -20.86 -1.29
CA GLU A 73 -11.68 -19.67 -0.43
C GLU A 73 -10.26 -19.39 0.07
N LEU A 74 -9.54 -20.43 0.53
CA LEU A 74 -8.14 -20.31 0.94
C LEU A 74 -7.27 -19.78 -0.19
N ARG A 75 -7.41 -20.34 -1.40
CA ARG A 75 -6.67 -19.86 -2.58
C ARG A 75 -6.93 -18.39 -2.89
N ARG A 76 -8.20 -17.95 -2.80
CA ARG A 76 -8.57 -16.53 -3.01
C ARG A 76 -7.97 -15.63 -1.94
N LEU A 77 -8.01 -16.03 -0.67
CA LEU A 77 -7.41 -15.26 0.42
C LEU A 77 -5.90 -15.16 0.28
N MET A 78 -5.22 -16.25 -0.07
CA MET A 78 -3.77 -16.25 -0.32
C MET A 78 -3.40 -15.29 -1.46
N ALA A 79 -4.11 -15.37 -2.60
CA ALA A 79 -3.88 -14.47 -3.73
C ALA A 79 -4.14 -12.99 -3.35
N ARG A 80 -5.16 -12.73 -2.53
CA ARG A 80 -5.46 -11.37 -2.05
C ARG A 80 -4.39 -10.85 -1.09
N THR A 81 -3.86 -11.70 -0.20
CA THR A 81 -2.76 -11.36 0.70
C THR A 81 -1.52 -10.98 -0.10
N GLU A 82 -1.14 -11.81 -1.08
CA GLU A 82 0.03 -11.55 -1.93
C GLU A 82 -0.11 -10.22 -2.69
N ALA A 83 -1.27 -9.97 -3.29
CA ALA A 83 -1.54 -8.70 -3.98
C ALA A 83 -1.43 -7.49 -3.02
N THR A 84 -2.00 -7.60 -1.81
CA THR A 84 -1.96 -6.54 -0.79
C THR A 84 -0.53 -6.26 -0.32
N GLU A 85 0.29 -7.31 -0.17
CA GLU A 85 1.70 -7.18 0.20
C GLU A 85 2.54 -6.52 -0.91
N GLN A 86 2.30 -6.88 -2.17
CA GLN A 86 2.93 -6.25 -3.33
C GLN A 86 2.57 -4.77 -3.43
N ASP A 87 1.29 -4.43 -3.27
CA ASP A 87 0.79 -3.05 -3.28
C ASP A 87 1.40 -2.22 -2.15
N LEU A 88 1.45 -2.78 -0.94
CA LEU A 88 2.05 -2.13 0.23
C LEU A 88 3.55 -1.89 0.03
N ALA A 89 4.29 -2.88 -0.49
CA ALA A 89 5.71 -2.75 -0.77
C ALA A 89 5.97 -1.65 -1.81
N ARG A 90 5.19 -1.64 -2.90
CA ARG A 90 5.28 -0.63 -3.95
C ARG A 90 5.00 0.78 -3.43
N LEU A 91 3.92 0.95 -2.66
CA LEU A 91 3.57 2.25 -2.09
C LEU A 91 4.65 2.75 -1.13
N ARG A 92 5.14 1.90 -0.22
CA ARG A 92 6.22 2.27 0.73
C ARG A 92 7.50 2.69 0.02
N ALA A 93 7.87 2.02 -1.07
CA ALA A 93 9.03 2.39 -1.87
C ALA A 93 8.87 3.78 -2.50
N LEU A 94 7.70 4.07 -3.09
CA LEU A 94 7.40 5.39 -3.66
C LEU A 94 7.43 6.51 -2.61
N LEU A 95 6.79 6.27 -1.45
CA LEU A 95 6.78 7.25 -0.35
C LEU A 95 8.17 7.50 0.23
N ALA A 96 9.01 6.48 0.35
CA ALA A 96 10.38 6.63 0.80
C ALA A 96 11.19 7.54 -0.15
N THR A 97 11.04 7.35 -1.46
CA THR A 97 11.68 8.21 -2.48
C THR A 97 11.17 9.65 -2.38
N LEU A 98 9.86 9.86 -2.27
CA LEU A 98 9.27 11.20 -2.16
C LEU A 98 9.71 11.91 -0.86
N ARG A 99 9.75 11.19 0.26
CA ARG A 99 10.27 11.71 1.53
C ARG A 99 11.73 12.12 1.42
N ASN A 100 12.57 11.29 0.81
CA ASN A 100 13.99 11.61 0.62
C ASN A 100 14.19 12.86 -0.24
N ARG A 101 13.34 13.06 -1.25
CA ARG A 101 13.31 14.29 -2.03
C ARG A 101 12.94 15.51 -1.17
N ALA A 102 11.89 15.40 -0.35
CA ALA A 102 11.47 16.48 0.54
C ALA A 102 12.60 16.92 1.48
N VAL A 103 13.33 15.96 2.06
CA VAL A 103 14.47 16.22 2.94
C VAL A 103 15.62 16.92 2.21
N ARG A 104 15.88 16.59 0.94
CA ARG A 104 16.94 17.23 0.14
C ARG A 104 16.59 18.63 -0.35
N ALA A 105 15.31 18.97 -0.38
CA ALA A 105 14.81 20.28 -0.81
C ALA A 105 14.65 21.27 0.36
N ALA A 106 14.86 20.82 1.60
CA ALA A 106 14.85 21.63 2.82
C ALA A 106 16.26 22.16 3.13
#